data_AF-W7YIH9-F1
#
_entry.id   AF-W7YIH9-F1
#
_cell.length_a   1.000
_cell.length_b   1.000
_cell.length_c   1.000
_cell.angle_alpha   90.00
_cell.angle_beta   90.00
_cell.angle_gamma   90.00
#
_symmetry.space_group_name_H-M   'P 1'
#
loop_
_entity.id
_entity.type
_entity.pdbx_description
1 polymer ?
#
loop_
_entity_poly.entity_id
_entity_poly.type
_entity_poly.pdbx_seq_one_letter_code
_entity_poly.pdbx_strand_id
1 'polypeptide(L)'
;MLIIVLALLLILVLSVISLKRTDECSDWNFTWLIITLISSIFLIITPIVWTNNYYSYKADINKYLITKQTITDSRNSKISDIERAALTSKIIEINQYIADAKYWNDTIFGDMIPDDYAELEYLK
;
A
#
# COMPACT_ATOMS: atom_id res chain seq x y z
N MET A 1 -1.33 9.55 -1.58
CA MET A 1 -2.74 9.07 -1.71
C MET A 1 -3.78 10.18 -1.67
N LEU A 2 -3.67 11.15 -0.77
CA LEU A 2 -4.61 12.29 -0.67
C LEU A 2 -4.83 13.00 -2.02
N ILE A 3 -3.75 13.24 -2.77
CA ILE A 3 -3.79 13.90 -4.09
C ILE A 3 -4.69 13.13 -5.08
N ILE A 4 -4.62 11.80 -5.09
CA ILE A 4 -5.42 10.95 -5.98
C ILE A 4 -6.90 11.05 -5.61
N VAL A 5 -7.22 11.02 -4.31
CA VAL A 5 -8.60 11.18 -3.82
C VAL A 5 -9.15 12.55 -4.19
N LEU A 6 -8.36 13.62 -4.03
CA LEU A 6 -8.76 14.98 -4.42
C LEU A 6 -9.00 15.09 -5.93
N ALA A 7 -8.13 14.49 -6.75
CA ALA A 7 -8.31 14.47 -8.20
C ALA A 7 -9.59 13.72 -8.61
N LEU A 8 -9.86 12.56 -8.01
CA LEU A 8 -11.08 11.78 -8.25
C LEU A 8 -12.34 12.54 -7.80
N LEU A 9 -12.30 13.23 -6.66
CA LEU A 9 -13.39 14.09 -6.19
C LEU A 9 -13.65 15.24 -7.15
N LEU A 10 -12.59 15.89 -7.65
CA LEU A 10 -12.71 16.96 -8.64
C LEU A 10 -13.38 16.46 -9.93
N ILE A 11 -12.95 15.30 -10.45
CA ILE A 11 -13.56 14.67 -11.63
C ILE A 11 -15.04 14.36 -11.38
N LEU A 12 -15.38 13.80 -10.23
CA LEU A 12 -16.77 13.50 -9.86
C LEU A 12 -17.64 14.77 -9.80
N VAL A 13 -17.14 15.83 -9.17
CA VAL A 13 -17.88 17.10 -9.08
C VAL A 13 -18.10 17.69 -10.46
N LEU A 14 -17.07 17.71 -11.31
CA LEU A 14 -17.18 18.19 -12.69
C LEU A 14 -18.16 17.35 -13.52
N SER A 15 -18.13 16.02 -13.39
CA SER A 15 -19.05 15.15 -14.13
C SER A 15 -20.50 15.33 -13.71
N VAL A 16 -20.77 15.51 -12.41
CA VAL A 16 -22.11 15.80 -11.89
C VAL A 16 -22.61 17.19 -12.33
N ILE A 17 -21.75 18.20 -12.33
CA ILE A 17 -22.12 19.54 -12.84
C ILE A 17 -22.43 19.47 -14.34
N SER A 18 -21.62 18.76 -15.12
CA SER A 18 -21.83 18.58 -16.56
C SER A 18 -23.11 17.81 -16.86
N LEU A 19 -23.43 16.76 -16.10
CA LEU A 19 -24.70 16.02 -16.20
C LEU A 19 -25.91 16.96 -16.04
N LYS A 20 -25.88 17.84 -15.04
CA LYS A 20 -26.99 18.78 -14.78
C LYS A 20 -27.15 19.86 -15.84
N ARG A 21 -26.09 20.15 -16.62
CA ARG A 21 -26.06 21.20 -17.65
C ARG A 21 -26.30 20.68 -19.06
N THR A 22 -26.28 19.37 -19.25
CA THR A 22 -26.43 18.76 -20.57
C THR A 22 -27.88 18.35 -20.78
N ASP A 23 -28.47 18.71 -21.93
CA ASP A 23 -29.82 18.28 -22.29
C ASP A 23 -29.94 16.75 -22.31
N GLU A 24 -31.10 16.24 -21.87
CA GLU A 24 -31.35 14.79 -21.70
C GLU A 24 -31.19 13.98 -23.00
N CYS A 25 -31.39 14.61 -24.17
CA CYS A 25 -31.28 13.95 -25.47
C CYS A 25 -29.89 14.04 -26.12
N SER A 26 -28.89 14.58 -25.42
CA SER A 26 -27.53 14.72 -25.95
C SER A 26 -26.70 13.48 -25.64
N ASP A 27 -25.96 12.95 -26.63
CA ASP A 27 -24.99 11.85 -26.47
C ASP A 27 -23.96 12.12 -25.35
N TRP A 28 -23.71 13.40 -25.05
CA TRP A 28 -22.83 13.82 -23.97
C TRP A 28 -23.36 13.47 -22.58
N ASN A 29 -24.69 13.38 -22.40
CA ASN A 29 -25.30 13.03 -21.13
C ASN A 29 -24.87 11.61 -20.69
N PHE A 30 -24.95 10.65 -21.61
CA PHE A 30 -24.53 9.28 -21.39
C PHE A 30 -23.03 9.19 -21.04
N THR A 31 -22.19 9.99 -21.69
CA THR A 31 -20.75 10.03 -21.41
C THR A 31 -20.47 10.51 -19.99
N TRP A 32 -21.11 11.61 -19.56
CA TRP A 32 -20.94 12.13 -18.21
C TRP A 32 -21.49 11.19 -17.13
N LEU A 33 -22.53 10.41 -17.45
CA LEU A 33 -23.05 9.37 -16.57
C LEU A 33 -22.00 8.28 -16.33
N ILE A 34 -21.36 7.79 -17.39
CA ILE A 34 -20.29 6.79 -17.29
C ILE A 34 -19.11 7.33 -16.46
N ILE A 35 -18.67 8.56 -16.71
CA ILE A 35 -17.55 9.17 -15.96
C ILE A 35 -17.91 9.28 -14.46
N THR A 36 -19.15 9.65 -14.16
CA THR A 36 -19.66 9.73 -12.77
C THR A 36 -19.64 8.35 -12.09
N LEU A 37 -20.09 7.31 -12.78
CA LEU A 37 -20.07 5.94 -12.25
C LEU A 37 -18.64 5.46 -12.00
N ILE A 38 -17.75 5.65 -12.98
CA ILE A 38 -16.34 5.24 -12.87
C ILE A 38 -15.67 5.97 -11.70
N SER A 39 -15.73 7.31 -11.66
CA SER A 39 -15.12 8.08 -10.58
C SER A 39 -15.65 7.70 -9.20
N SER A 40 -16.95 7.43 -9.07
CA SER A 40 -17.57 6.95 -7.83
C SER A 40 -17.02 5.58 -7.40
N ILE A 41 -16.90 4.63 -8.34
CA ILE A 41 -16.33 3.30 -8.06
C ILE A 41 -14.87 3.44 -7.61
N PHE A 42 -14.05 4.22 -8.31
CA PHE A 42 -12.66 4.44 -7.93
C PHE A 42 -12.52 5.13 -6.56
N LEU A 43 -13.42 6.06 -6.21
CA LEU A 43 -13.44 6.69 -4.88
C LEU A 43 -13.72 5.70 -3.75
N ILE A 44 -14.51 4.65 -4.01
CA ILE A 44 -14.80 3.59 -3.03
C ILE A 44 -13.65 2.58 -2.95
N ILE A 45 -13.08 2.17 -4.07
CA ILE A 45 -11.99 1.18 -4.12
C ILE A 45 -10.71 1.73 -3.46
N THR A 46 -10.41 3.00 -3.69
CA THR A 46 -9.20 3.67 -3.21
C THR A 46 -8.95 3.50 -1.69
N PRO A 47 -9.89 3.82 -0.78
CA PRO A 47 -9.70 3.61 0.65
C PRO A 47 -9.61 2.13 1.04
N ILE A 48 -10.30 1.23 0.33
CA ILE A 48 -10.21 -0.22 0.58
C ILE A 48 -8.78 -0.71 0.30
N VAL A 49 -8.24 -0.36 -0.87
CA VAL A 49 -6.87 -0.71 -1.28
C VAL A 49 -5.85 -0.11 -0.32
N TRP A 50 -6.03 1.16 0.05
CA TRP A 50 -5.15 1.82 1.02
C TRP A 50 -5.13 1.09 2.36
N THR A 51 -6.31 0.82 2.92
CA THR A 51 -6.47 0.14 4.21
C THR A 51 -5.82 -1.24 4.19
N ASN A 52 -6.07 -2.02 3.13
CA ASN A 52 -5.52 -3.36 2.98
C ASN A 52 -3.99 -3.34 2.91
N ASN A 53 -3.40 -2.44 2.11
CA ASN A 53 -1.95 -2.31 2.02
C ASN A 53 -1.33 -1.86 3.36
N TYR A 54 -1.91 -0.83 3.99
CA TYR A 54 -1.41 -0.31 5.25
C TYR A 54 -1.37 -1.38 6.35
N TYR A 55 -2.44 -2.17 6.49
CA TYR A 55 -2.46 -3.27 7.47
C TYR A 55 -1.51 -4.42 7.09
N SER A 56 -1.33 -4.72 5.81
CA SER A 56 -0.35 -5.72 5.36
C SER A 56 1.06 -5.33 5.77
N TYR A 57 1.47 -4.08 5.49
CA TYR A 57 2.76 -3.56 5.92
C TYR A 57 2.90 -3.61 7.44
N LYS A 58 1.86 -3.22 8.19
CA LYS A 58 1.90 -3.32 9.65
C LYS A 58 2.10 -4.76 10.17
N ALA A 59 1.51 -5.74 9.51
CA ALA A 59 1.72 -7.15 9.84
C ALA A 59 3.17 -7.60 9.54
N ASP A 60 3.76 -7.09 8.46
CA ASP A 60 5.13 -7.40 8.07
C ASP A 60 6.17 -6.81 9.04
N ILE A 61 5.90 -5.66 9.68
CA ILE A 61 6.70 -5.15 10.81
C ILE A 61 6.75 -6.17 11.95
N ASN A 62 5.62 -6.80 12.28
CA ASN A 62 5.60 -7.82 13.32
C ASN A 62 6.45 -9.05 12.92
N LYS A 63 6.40 -9.47 11.66
CA LYS A 63 7.27 -10.54 11.14
C LYS A 63 8.76 -10.17 11.27
N TYR A 64 9.11 -8.91 11.01
CA TYR A 64 10.46 -8.40 11.23
C TYR A 64 10.89 -8.53 12.70
N LEU A 65 10.06 -8.07 13.64
CA LEU A 65 10.38 -8.12 15.08
C LEU A 65 10.57 -9.56 15.57
N ILE A 66 9.68 -10.47 15.17
CA ILE A 66 9.78 -11.89 15.51
C ILE A 66 11.07 -12.49 14.94
N THR A 67 11.37 -12.21 13.67
CA THR A 67 12.59 -12.75 13.04
C THR A 67 13.86 -12.20 13.68
N LYS A 68 13.88 -10.92 14.04
CA LYS A 68 14.98 -10.29 14.79
C LYS A 68 15.22 -10.99 16.14
N GLN A 69 14.14 -11.34 16.84
CA GLN A 69 14.22 -12.11 18.07
C GLN A 69 14.76 -13.53 17.81
N THR A 70 14.24 -14.22 16.80
CA THR A 70 14.72 -15.58 16.41
C THR A 70 16.21 -15.59 16.05
N ILE A 71 16.72 -14.55 15.38
CA ILE A 71 18.16 -14.40 15.10
C ILE A 71 18.96 -14.26 16.40
N THR A 72 18.44 -13.50 17.36
CA THR A 72 19.10 -13.29 18.65
C THR A 72 19.14 -14.58 19.46
N ASP A 73 18.04 -15.33 19.49
CA ASP A 73 17.94 -16.60 20.20
C ASP A 73 18.82 -17.68 19.55
N SER A 74 18.89 -17.69 18.22
CA SER A 74 19.68 -18.67 17.46
C SER A 74 21.20 -18.48 17.60
N ARG A 75 21.66 -17.26 17.91
CA ARG A 75 23.07 -17.00 18.22
C ARG A 75 23.52 -17.63 19.54
N ASN A 76 22.60 -17.75 20.49
CA ASN A 76 22.86 -18.32 21.82
C ASN A 76 22.61 -19.84 21.87
N SER A 77 22.14 -20.44 20.77
CA SER A 77 21.80 -21.86 20.69
C SER A 77 22.56 -22.54 19.55
N LYS A 78 22.85 -23.84 19.70
CA LYS A 78 23.46 -24.64 18.63
C LYS A 78 22.37 -25.04 17.63
N ILE A 79 22.11 -24.18 16.66
CA ILE A 79 21.25 -24.49 15.51
C ILE A 79 22.00 -25.34 14.48
N SER A 80 21.27 -26.21 13.80
CA SER A 80 21.79 -27.00 12.68
C SER A 80 22.08 -26.12 11.45
N ASP A 81 22.89 -26.64 10.52
CA ASP A 81 23.22 -25.92 9.28
C ASP A 81 21.98 -25.69 8.39
N ILE A 82 21.00 -26.62 8.44
CA ILE A 82 19.74 -26.49 7.71
C ILE A 82 18.90 -25.35 8.29
N GLU A 83 18.77 -25.25 9.62
CA GLU A 83 18.07 -24.16 10.27
C GLU A 83 18.76 -22.81 10.03
N ARG A 84 20.10 -22.80 10.01
CA ARG A 84 20.90 -21.62 9.67
C ARG A 84 20.65 -21.15 8.24
N ALA A 85 20.60 -22.07 7.28
CA ALA A 85 20.30 -21.76 5.89
C ALA A 85 18.87 -21.22 5.74
N ALA A 86 17.88 -21.84 6.41
CA ALA A 86 16.50 -21.38 6.40
C ALA A 86 16.36 -19.98 7.00
N LEU A 87 17.02 -19.71 8.13
CA LEU A 87 17.04 -18.39 8.77
C LEU A 87 17.70 -17.34 7.87
N THR A 88 18.80 -17.68 7.20
CA THR A 88 19.49 -16.79 6.26
C THR A 88 18.59 -16.43 5.08
N SER A 89 17.87 -17.41 4.52
CA SER A 89 16.89 -17.16 3.47
C SER A 89 15.78 -16.20 3.94
N LYS A 90 15.29 -16.38 5.17
CA LYS A 90 14.26 -15.50 5.73
C LYS A 90 14.76 -14.08 6.00
N ILE A 91 16.02 -13.93 6.41
CA ILE A 91 16.69 -12.62 6.56
C ILE A 91 16.71 -11.88 5.22
N ILE A 92 17.11 -12.56 4.14
CA ILE A 92 17.17 -11.97 2.79
C ILE A 92 15.78 -11.50 2.36
N GLU A 93 14.77 -12.36 2.54
CA GLU A 93 13.37 -12.04 2.20
C GLU A 93 12.87 -10.79 2.93
N ILE A 94 13.07 -10.71 4.25
CA ILE A 94 12.64 -9.57 5.05
C ILE A 94 13.42 -8.29 4.68
N ASN A 95 14.72 -8.39 4.44
CA ASN A 95 15.53 -7.25 4.03
C ASN A 95 15.08 -6.70 2.67
N GLN A 96 14.66 -7.57 1.75
CA GLN A 96 14.08 -7.14 0.49
C GLN A 96 12.76 -6.38 0.71
N TYR A 97 11.86 -6.89 1.56
CA TYR A 97 10.63 -6.16 1.90
C TYR A 97 10.89 -4.81 2.55
N ILE A 98 11.88 -4.70 3.43
CA ILE A 98 12.28 -3.41 4.03
C ILE A 98 12.78 -2.45 2.96
N ALA A 99 13.63 -2.93 2.04
CA ALA A 99 14.17 -2.10 0.97
C ALA A 99 13.05 -1.58 0.06
N ASP A 100 12.13 -2.46 -0.35
CA ASP A 100 10.96 -2.09 -1.17
C ASP A 100 10.08 -1.09 -0.43
N ALA A 101 9.77 -1.34 0.84
CA ALA A 101 8.94 -0.45 1.64
C ALA A 101 9.58 0.94 1.81
N LYS A 102 10.88 1.01 2.07
CA LYS A 102 11.62 2.28 2.14
C LYS A 102 11.58 3.05 0.81
N TYR A 103 11.77 2.35 -0.31
CA TYR A 103 11.68 2.97 -1.63
C TYR A 103 10.29 3.56 -1.89
N TRP A 104 9.23 2.80 -1.62
CA TRP A 104 7.86 3.26 -1.87
C TRP A 104 7.38 4.32 -0.88
N ASN A 105 7.94 4.36 0.34
CA ASN A 105 7.62 5.40 1.33
C ASN A 105 7.97 6.80 0.82
N ASP A 106 9.08 6.94 0.08
CA ASP A 106 9.48 8.22 -0.52
C ASP A 106 8.67 8.64 -1.77
N THR A 107 7.62 7.89 -2.14
CA THR A 107 6.81 8.16 -3.35
C THR A 107 5.43 8.75 -3.02
N ILE A 108 4.65 9.08 -4.06
CA ILE A 108 3.23 9.51 -3.91
C ILE A 108 2.32 8.45 -3.28
N PHE A 109 2.79 7.20 -3.20
CA PHE A 109 2.12 6.08 -2.55
C PHE A 109 2.62 5.84 -1.11
N GLY A 110 3.54 6.68 -0.61
CA GLY A 110 4.15 6.53 0.69
C GLY A 110 3.17 6.47 1.85
N ASP A 111 2.06 7.21 1.77
CA ASP A 111 0.97 7.16 2.75
C ASP A 111 0.36 5.75 2.97
N MET A 112 0.62 4.77 2.08
CA MET A 112 0.20 3.37 2.24
C MET A 112 1.14 2.57 3.16
N ILE A 113 2.31 3.10 3.47
CA ILE A 113 3.37 2.43 4.21
C ILE A 113 3.48 3.14 5.57
N PRO A 114 3.41 2.40 6.69
CA PRO A 114 3.62 2.99 8.01
C PRO A 114 5.01 3.62 8.13
N ASP A 115 5.08 4.80 8.77
CA ASP A 115 6.34 5.52 9.01
C ASP A 115 7.37 4.67 9.77
N ASP A 116 6.91 3.74 10.61
CA ASP A 116 7.72 2.74 11.33
C ASP A 116 8.73 2.02 10.41
N TYR A 117 8.43 1.86 9.11
CA TYR A 117 9.36 1.24 8.15
C TYR A 117 10.63 2.04 7.90
N ALA A 118 10.58 3.37 8.01
CA ALA A 118 11.74 4.22 7.81
C ALA A 118 12.83 3.92 8.86
N GLU A 119 12.40 3.61 10.09
CA GLU A 119 13.25 3.32 11.24
C GLU A 119 13.81 1.89 11.25
N LEU A 120 13.26 0.97 10.45
CA LEU A 120 13.71 -0.42 10.43
C LEU A 120 15.13 -0.54 9.86
N GLU A 121 16.00 -1.22 10.60
CA GLU A 121 17.33 -1.60 10.13
C GLU A 121 17.31 -2.95 9.42
N TYR A 122 18.17 -3.14 8.43
CA TYR A 122 18.38 -4.44 7.81
C TYR A 122 18.89 -5.48 8.83
N LEU A 123 18.29 -6.66 8.82
CA LEU A 123 18.67 -7.80 9.65
C LEU A 123 20.02 -8.37 9.20
N LYS A 124 20.80 -8.86 10.18
CA LYS A 124 22.14 -9.44 10.01
C LYS A 124 22.26 -10.80 10.69
#